data_AF-A0A9D2BWP9-F1
#
_entry.id   AF-A0A9D2BWP9-F1
#
_cell.length_a   1.000
_cell.length_b   1.000
_cell.length_c   1.000
_cell.angle_alpha   90.00
_cell.angle_beta   90.00
_cell.angle_gamma   90.00
#
_symmetry.space_group_name_H-M   'P 1'
#
loop_
_entity.id
_entity.type
_entity.pdbx_description
1 polymer ?
#
loop_
_entity_poly.entity_id
_entity_poly.type
_entity_poly.pdbx_seq_one_letter_code
_entity_poly.pdbx_strand_id
1 'polypeptide(L)'
;MNLWKRPKGNRTAVQTAAPRQEVEELCLGESQLYSQLRGTIPVIDAAIRHLLRLTGTFQLSCEDPAERRELERFAREVPVGANQYGLQEFMVHYLDSLLTYGTAVGEMVLDGRRTGVAALYHPPLDHLEIRPGETPLEAVVLVRQNGWEAQPVRWPQLVFFSALDPAPGQVKGRSLLEGLPFVSSVLVKIYRSMGQNFERAGNVRYAVTYRPGPGEAGDARQIAKEMADQWSQAMSDTRDGRVKDFVAVGDVGIRVIGAESRMPDTQIPVRQMLEEIVAKLGIPPFLLGLNWSTTERMSRQQADFLTSELDSYRRLMEPVLRKICRTHLRLKGFDGEIQIAWDNVSLQDEVDMAAARLDNARAAQIEEKLAQPAGGKERP
;
A
#
# COMPACT_ATOMS: atom_id res chain seq x y z
N MET A 1 39.88 17.90 -18.91
CA MET A 1 39.60 16.45 -19.07
C MET A 1 38.09 16.31 -19.24
N ASN A 2 37.60 15.83 -20.39
CA ASN A 2 36.17 15.78 -20.68
C ASN A 2 35.49 14.71 -19.82
N LEU A 3 34.95 15.11 -18.66
CA LEU A 3 34.20 14.29 -17.70
C LEU A 3 32.92 13.64 -18.27
N TRP A 4 32.56 13.94 -19.53
CA TRP A 4 31.26 13.64 -20.12
C TRP A 4 31.29 12.64 -21.29
N LYS A 5 32.45 12.06 -21.61
CA LYS A 5 32.50 10.94 -22.57
C LYS A 5 32.23 9.63 -21.83
N ARG A 6 31.15 8.94 -22.20
CA ARG A 6 30.90 7.54 -21.79
C ARG A 6 32.15 6.70 -22.13
N PRO A 7 32.77 5.99 -21.18
CA PRO A 7 33.71 4.94 -21.54
C PRO A 7 32.91 3.85 -22.26
N LYS A 8 33.14 3.68 -23.56
CA LYS A 8 32.59 2.57 -24.37
C LYS A 8 33.31 1.28 -23.99
N GLY A 9 33.01 0.71 -22.83
CA GLY A 9 33.40 -0.64 -22.47
C GLY A 9 32.20 -1.55 -22.62
N ASN A 10 32.10 -2.27 -23.75
CA ASN A 10 31.02 -3.23 -24.01
C ASN A 10 31.12 -4.38 -23.01
N ARG A 11 30.35 -4.32 -21.90
CA ARG A 11 30.18 -5.46 -21.00
C ARG A 11 29.05 -6.32 -21.57
N THR A 12 29.39 -7.37 -22.30
CA THR A 12 28.42 -8.30 -22.90
C THR A 12 28.34 -9.59 -22.09
N ALA A 13 27.12 -10.09 -21.86
CA ALA A 13 26.96 -11.48 -21.45
C ALA A 13 27.26 -12.36 -22.68
N VAL A 14 28.42 -13.02 -22.68
CA VAL A 14 28.95 -13.70 -23.89
C VAL A 14 28.39 -15.12 -24.05
N GLN A 15 27.78 -15.68 -23.00
CA GLN A 15 27.41 -17.10 -22.94
C GLN A 15 25.90 -17.37 -22.98
N THR A 16 25.07 -16.34 -22.87
CA THR A 16 23.60 -16.44 -22.87
C THR A 16 23.02 -15.59 -24.00
N ALA A 17 21.86 -15.99 -24.54
CA ALA A 17 21.21 -15.27 -25.63
C ALA A 17 20.90 -13.82 -25.24
N ALA A 18 20.93 -12.91 -26.22
CA ALA A 18 20.56 -11.52 -26.01
C ALA A 18 19.13 -11.43 -25.42
N PRO A 19 18.87 -10.50 -24.48
CA PRO A 19 17.54 -10.33 -23.91
C PRO A 19 16.55 -10.00 -25.03
N ARG A 20 15.34 -10.56 -24.96
CA ARG A 20 14.27 -10.16 -25.88
C ARG A 20 14.02 -8.68 -25.68
N GLN A 21 14.03 -7.90 -26.76
CA GLN A 21 13.55 -6.53 -26.77
C GLN A 21 12.01 -6.52 -26.73
N GLU A 22 11.43 -7.17 -25.73
CA GLU A 22 10.02 -6.97 -25.43
C GLU A 22 9.90 -5.62 -24.74
N VAL A 23 8.96 -4.81 -25.23
CA VAL A 23 8.67 -3.50 -24.66
C VAL A 23 8.04 -3.73 -23.30
N GLU A 24 8.84 -3.67 -22.24
CA GLU A 24 8.31 -3.53 -20.91
C GLU A 24 7.84 -2.07 -20.77
N GLU A 25 6.59 -1.78 -21.16
CA GLU A 25 5.96 -0.49 -20.81
C GLU A 25 5.74 -0.45 -19.30
N LEU A 26 6.08 0.66 -18.62
CA LEU A 26 5.67 0.84 -17.22
C LEU A 26 4.15 0.79 -17.26
N CYS A 27 3.59 -0.36 -16.91
CA CYS A 27 2.23 -0.70 -17.27
C CYS A 27 1.35 0.28 -16.52
N LEU A 28 0.83 1.29 -17.21
CA LEU A 28 -0.01 2.35 -16.65
C LEU A 28 -1.11 1.74 -15.77
N GLY A 29 -1.63 0.58 -16.18
CA GLY A 29 -2.61 -0.20 -15.42
C GLY A 29 -2.10 -0.76 -14.09
N GLU A 30 -0.87 -1.28 -14.02
CA GLU A 30 -0.32 -1.84 -12.77
C GLU A 30 0.01 -0.76 -11.75
N SER A 31 0.64 0.34 -12.17
CA SER A 31 0.92 1.46 -11.26
C SER A 31 -0.36 2.07 -10.69
N GLN A 32 -1.40 2.25 -11.51
CA GLN A 32 -2.70 2.71 -11.04
C GLN A 32 -3.37 1.70 -10.11
N LEU A 33 -3.32 0.41 -10.44
CA LEU A 33 -3.86 -0.67 -9.62
C LEU A 33 -3.25 -0.66 -8.22
N TYR A 34 -1.92 -0.58 -8.11
CA TYR A 34 -1.21 -0.59 -6.82
C TYR A 34 -1.48 0.68 -6.00
N SER A 35 -1.59 1.84 -6.65
CA SER A 35 -2.00 3.08 -5.97
C SER A 35 -3.44 2.99 -5.42
N GLN A 36 -4.37 2.49 -6.24
CA GLN A 36 -5.75 2.26 -5.81
C GLN A 36 -5.85 1.25 -4.67
N LEU A 37 -5.02 0.20 -4.72
CA LEU A 37 -4.97 -0.82 -3.68
C LEU A 37 -4.61 -0.22 -2.31
N ARG A 38 -3.57 0.61 -2.27
CA ARG A 38 -3.16 1.36 -1.08
C ARG A 38 -4.26 2.30 -0.59
N GLY A 39 -4.93 3.01 -1.52
CA GLY A 39 -6.05 3.89 -1.17
C GLY A 39 -7.30 3.16 -0.67
N THR A 40 -7.51 1.91 -1.07
CA THR A 40 -8.71 1.13 -0.74
C THR A 40 -8.57 0.32 0.54
N ILE A 41 -7.38 -0.21 0.83
CA ILE A 41 -7.14 -1.11 1.95
C ILE A 41 -6.14 -0.49 2.93
N PRO A 42 -6.62 0.06 4.07
CA PRO A 42 -5.78 0.79 5.01
C PRO A 42 -4.57 0.00 5.55
N VAL A 43 -4.74 -1.31 5.75
CA VAL A 43 -3.65 -2.18 6.26
C VAL A 43 -2.46 -2.22 5.30
N ILE A 44 -2.70 -2.24 3.99
CA ILE A 44 -1.62 -2.26 2.99
C ILE A 44 -0.83 -0.96 3.05
N ASP A 45 -1.53 0.18 3.04
CA ASP A 45 -0.87 1.48 3.09
C ASP A 45 -0.16 1.76 4.43
N ALA A 46 -0.76 1.35 5.54
CA ALA A 46 -0.13 1.41 6.85
C ALA A 46 1.16 0.61 6.88
N ALA A 47 1.15 -0.63 6.36
CA ALA A 47 2.32 -1.50 6.32
C ALA A 47 3.46 -0.90 5.50
N ILE A 48 3.20 -0.39 4.29
CA ILE A 48 4.21 0.32 3.49
C ILE A 48 4.78 1.50 4.28
N ARG A 49 3.94 2.34 4.89
CA ARG A 49 4.40 3.47 5.71
C ARG A 49 5.23 3.04 6.92
N HIS A 50 4.94 1.90 7.54
CA HIS A 50 5.77 1.34 8.60
C HIS A 50 7.13 0.87 8.07
N LEU A 51 7.18 0.15 6.95
CA LEU A 51 8.45 -0.27 6.33
C LEU A 51 9.34 0.95 6.02
N LEU A 52 8.77 2.03 5.47
CA LEU A 52 9.50 3.26 5.21
C LEU A 52 10.09 3.88 6.47
N ARG A 53 9.31 3.98 7.54
CA ARG A 53 9.78 4.52 8.84
C ARG A 53 10.87 3.64 9.45
N LEU A 54 10.70 2.33 9.39
CA LEU A 54 11.62 1.37 9.98
C LEU A 54 12.94 1.23 9.21
N THR A 55 12.98 1.66 7.95
CA THR A 55 14.23 1.69 7.19
C THR A 55 15.25 2.63 7.85
N GLY A 56 14.78 3.60 8.64
CA GLY A 56 15.60 4.45 9.48
C GLY A 56 16.34 5.55 8.70
N THR A 57 17.19 6.27 9.43
CA THR A 57 18.03 7.34 8.91
C THR A 57 19.44 6.85 8.61
N PHE A 58 20.19 7.66 7.88
CA PHE A 58 21.60 7.41 7.61
C PHE A 58 22.43 8.67 7.86
N GLN A 59 23.70 8.45 8.18
CA GLN A 59 24.71 9.46 8.34
C GLN A 59 25.72 9.35 7.20
N LEU A 60 26.16 10.50 6.71
CA LEU A 60 27.16 10.61 5.67
C LEU A 60 28.45 11.15 6.26
N SER A 61 29.58 10.53 5.94
CA SER A 61 30.89 11.01 6.37
C SER A 61 31.90 10.99 5.23
N CYS A 62 32.83 11.94 5.29
CA CYS A 62 34.01 12.06 4.44
C CYS A 62 35.24 12.29 5.33
N GLU A 63 36.43 11.98 4.82
CA GLU A 63 37.69 12.19 5.54
C GLU A 63 38.01 13.68 5.72
N ASP A 64 37.85 14.49 4.67
CA ASP A 64 38.09 15.94 4.71
C ASP A 64 36.96 16.67 5.48
N PRO A 65 37.27 17.46 6.53
CA PRO A 65 36.29 18.28 7.25
C PRO A 65 35.54 19.31 6.39
N ALA A 66 36.15 19.83 5.32
CA ALA A 66 35.48 20.75 4.40
C ALA A 66 34.43 20.02 3.55
N GLU A 67 34.80 18.87 2.98
CA GLU A 67 33.88 17.98 2.24
C GLU A 67 32.73 17.50 3.11
N ARG A 68 33.03 17.07 4.33
CA ARG A 68 32.03 16.61 5.29
C ARG A 68 30.98 17.68 5.58
N ARG A 69 31.41 18.92 5.86
CA ARG A 69 30.48 20.04 6.13
C ARG A 69 29.62 20.37 4.92
N GLU A 70 30.19 20.35 3.72
CA GLU A 70 29.43 20.56 2.48
C GLU A 70 28.39 19.45 2.28
N LEU A 71 28.79 18.20 2.49
CA LEU A 71 27.93 17.03 2.33
C LEU A 71 26.79 17.00 3.34
N GLU A 72 27.06 17.29 4.61
CA GLU A 72 26.05 17.38 5.68
C GLU A 72 25.06 18.51 5.42
N ARG A 73 25.53 19.68 4.92
CA ARG A 73 24.64 20.76 4.50
C ARG A 73 23.74 20.31 3.35
N PHE A 74 24.34 19.77 2.29
CA PHE A 74 23.59 19.27 1.13
C PHE A 74 22.56 18.21 1.51
N ALA A 75 22.92 17.25 2.36
CA ALA A 75 22.04 16.17 2.79
C ALA A 75 20.83 16.66 3.60
N ARG A 76 20.92 17.80 4.29
CA ARG A 76 19.79 18.39 5.03
C ARG A 76 18.96 19.36 4.19
N GLU A 77 19.60 20.08 3.27
CA GLU A 77 19.00 21.26 2.66
C GLU A 77 18.64 21.10 1.18
N VAL A 78 19.03 20.00 0.52
CA VAL A 78 18.71 19.81 -0.90
C VAL A 78 17.19 19.79 -1.12
N PRO A 79 16.62 20.67 -1.96
CA PRO A 79 15.21 20.63 -2.29
C PRO A 79 14.81 19.29 -2.93
N VAL A 80 13.66 18.77 -2.52
CA VAL A 80 13.04 17.55 -3.05
C VAL A 80 11.63 17.87 -3.51
N GLY A 81 11.38 17.73 -4.81
CA GLY A 81 10.10 18.10 -5.40
C GLY A 81 9.74 19.57 -5.14
N ALA A 82 8.49 19.84 -4.76
CA ALA A 82 7.96 21.20 -4.63
C ALA A 82 8.06 21.78 -3.21
N ASN A 83 8.08 20.96 -2.17
CA ASN A 83 7.87 21.41 -0.79
C ASN A 83 8.67 20.66 0.27
N GLN A 84 9.59 19.77 -0.11
CA GLN A 84 10.40 18.99 0.82
C GLN A 84 11.88 19.31 0.66
N TYR A 85 12.65 18.94 1.67
CA TYR A 85 14.09 19.19 1.73
C TYR A 85 14.79 18.01 2.38
N GLY A 86 16.02 17.75 1.94
CA GLY A 86 16.92 16.76 2.49
C GLY A 86 16.92 15.45 1.73
N LEU A 87 18.09 14.82 1.72
CA LEU A 87 18.34 13.55 1.05
C LEU A 87 17.55 12.40 1.69
N GLN A 88 17.29 12.48 3.01
CA GLN A 88 16.45 11.49 3.70
C GLN A 88 15.04 11.46 3.11
N GLU A 89 14.39 12.62 2.93
CA GLU A 89 13.04 12.71 2.36
C GLU A 89 13.01 12.14 0.94
N PHE A 90 14.01 12.49 0.12
CA PHE A 90 14.16 11.91 -1.21
C PHE A 90 14.24 10.37 -1.17
N MET A 91 15.03 9.80 -0.27
CA MET A 91 15.16 8.34 -0.19
C MET A 91 13.91 7.65 0.32
N VAL A 92 13.15 8.27 1.23
CA VAL A 92 11.88 7.72 1.71
C VAL A 92 10.88 7.60 0.56
N HIS A 93 10.73 8.64 -0.27
CA HIS A 93 9.84 8.60 -1.45
C HIS A 93 10.36 7.69 -2.56
N TYR A 94 11.68 7.63 -2.73
CA TYR A 94 12.31 6.69 -3.65
C TYR A 94 11.98 5.24 -3.27
N LEU A 95 12.10 4.90 -1.98
CA LEU A 95 11.74 3.58 -1.47
C LEU A 95 10.23 3.33 -1.54
N ASP A 96 9.39 4.33 -1.27
CA ASP A 96 7.93 4.20 -1.40
C ASP A 96 7.53 3.79 -2.82
N SER A 97 8.13 4.43 -3.82
CA SER A 97 7.94 4.08 -5.23
C SER A 97 8.46 2.66 -5.52
N LEU A 98 9.62 2.31 -4.98
CA LEU A 98 10.25 1.02 -5.18
C LEU A 98 9.42 -0.13 -4.61
N LEU A 99 8.90 0.00 -3.39
CA LEU A 99 8.04 -1.00 -2.76
C LEU A 99 6.66 -1.06 -3.44
N THR A 100 6.08 0.08 -3.81
CA THR A 100 4.73 0.15 -4.38
C THR A 100 4.68 -0.33 -5.83
N TYR A 101 5.68 0.03 -6.64
CA TYR A 101 5.67 -0.21 -8.09
C TYR A 101 6.73 -1.22 -8.53
N GLY A 102 7.59 -1.69 -7.63
CA GLY A 102 8.74 -2.53 -7.95
C GLY A 102 9.89 -1.76 -8.59
N THR A 103 9.68 -0.50 -8.95
CA THR A 103 10.62 0.33 -9.71
C THR A 103 10.58 1.74 -9.18
N ALA A 104 11.75 2.35 -9.00
CA ALA A 104 11.88 3.75 -8.65
C ALA A 104 12.85 4.45 -9.60
N VAL A 105 12.52 5.69 -9.95
CA VAL A 105 13.37 6.56 -10.76
C VAL A 105 13.54 7.89 -10.03
N GLY A 106 14.74 8.44 -10.11
CA GLY A 106 15.06 9.76 -9.59
C GLY A 106 15.94 10.55 -10.54
N GLU A 107 15.80 11.86 -10.46
CA GLU A 107 16.56 12.82 -11.27
C GLU A 107 17.29 13.83 -10.38
N MET A 108 18.57 14.05 -10.67
CA MET A 108 19.34 15.18 -10.15
C MET A 108 19.18 16.39 -11.08
N VAL A 109 18.64 17.47 -10.55
CA VAL A 109 18.58 18.76 -11.22
C VAL A 109 19.79 19.59 -10.81
N LEU A 110 20.61 19.99 -11.77
CA LEU A 110 21.80 20.81 -11.50
C LEU A 110 21.46 22.30 -11.36
N ASP A 111 22.27 23.03 -10.62
CA ASP A 111 22.16 24.50 -10.58
C ASP A 111 22.48 25.13 -11.95
N GLY A 112 22.06 26.38 -12.16
CA GLY A 112 22.25 27.09 -13.42
C GLY A 112 23.72 27.28 -13.83
N ARG A 113 24.66 27.17 -12.87
CA ARG A 113 26.11 27.27 -13.09
C ARG A 113 26.78 25.89 -13.22
N ARG A 114 26.03 24.81 -13.04
CA ARG A 114 26.48 23.41 -12.93
C ARG A 114 27.59 23.21 -11.89
N THR A 115 27.48 23.89 -10.76
CA THR A 115 28.44 23.78 -9.64
C THR A 115 27.98 22.83 -8.53
N GLY A 116 26.76 22.32 -8.64
CA GLY A 116 26.17 21.41 -7.67
C GLY A 116 24.80 20.92 -8.12
N VAL A 117 24.25 20.00 -7.34
CA VAL A 117 22.85 19.57 -7.44
C VAL A 117 21.98 20.61 -6.75
N ALA A 118 21.05 21.21 -7.50
CA ALA A 118 20.11 22.21 -7.03
C ALA A 118 18.82 21.61 -6.46
N ALA A 119 18.39 20.45 -6.96
CA ALA A 119 17.22 19.75 -6.46
C ALA A 119 17.27 18.26 -6.83
N LEU A 120 16.47 17.47 -6.13
CA LEU A 120 16.17 16.08 -6.46
C LEU A 120 14.69 15.97 -6.84
N TYR A 121 14.40 15.19 -7.88
CA TYR A 121 13.06 15.06 -8.41
C TYR A 121 12.67 13.59 -8.59
N HIS A 122 11.42 13.28 -8.27
CA HIS A 122 10.77 12.00 -8.54
C HIS A 122 9.89 12.16 -9.78
N PRO A 123 10.38 11.77 -10.97
CA PRO A 123 9.55 11.80 -12.16
C PRO A 123 8.38 10.81 -12.04
N PRO A 124 7.16 11.20 -12.43
CA PRO A 124 6.03 10.30 -12.53
C PRO A 124 6.37 9.10 -13.43
N LEU A 125 6.18 7.88 -12.93
CA LEU A 125 6.55 6.66 -13.65
C LEU A 125 5.71 6.44 -14.92
N ASP A 126 4.50 6.98 -14.96
CA ASP A 126 3.61 6.98 -16.13
C ASP A 126 4.15 7.78 -17.32
N HIS A 127 5.09 8.71 -17.09
CA HIS A 127 5.77 9.46 -18.14
C HIS A 127 7.04 8.78 -18.65
N LEU A 128 7.44 7.67 -18.01
CA LEU A 128 8.70 7.01 -18.26
C LEU A 128 8.49 5.63 -18.87
N GLU A 129 9.56 5.17 -19.51
CA GLU A 129 9.67 3.80 -19.97
C GLU A 129 11.09 3.31 -19.73
N ILE A 130 11.24 2.04 -19.38
CA ILE A 130 12.55 1.45 -19.08
C ILE A 130 12.71 0.23 -19.99
N ARG A 131 13.76 0.24 -20.81
CA ARG A 131 14.06 -0.84 -21.75
C ARG A 131 15.46 -1.41 -21.50
N PRO A 132 15.71 -2.67 -21.87
CA PRO A 132 17.06 -3.17 -22.03
C PRO A 132 17.86 -2.29 -23.00
N GLY A 133 19.13 -2.06 -22.68
CA GLY A 133 20.06 -1.35 -23.56
C GLY A 133 20.61 -2.24 -24.67
N GLU A 134 21.76 -1.85 -25.23
CA GLU A 134 22.46 -2.67 -26.23
C GLU A 134 22.98 -4.00 -25.64
N THR A 135 23.13 -4.06 -24.32
CA THR A 135 23.56 -5.25 -23.57
C THR A 135 22.54 -5.58 -22.46
N PRO A 136 22.46 -6.84 -22.01
CA PRO A 136 21.62 -7.22 -20.86
C PRO A 136 22.02 -6.58 -19.52
N LEU A 137 23.15 -5.87 -19.48
CA LEU A 137 23.66 -5.20 -18.28
C LEU A 137 23.32 -3.71 -18.27
N GLU A 138 22.65 -3.21 -19.30
CA GLU A 138 22.28 -1.82 -19.44
C GLU A 138 20.77 -1.65 -19.41
N ALA A 139 20.32 -0.64 -18.67
CA ALA A 139 18.95 -0.16 -18.69
C ALA A 139 18.94 1.24 -19.31
N VAL A 140 17.98 1.49 -20.20
CA VAL A 140 17.76 2.79 -20.82
C VAL A 140 16.44 3.35 -20.31
N VAL A 141 16.50 4.51 -19.66
CA VAL A 141 15.32 5.28 -19.27
C VAL A 141 14.91 6.18 -20.43
N LEU A 142 13.67 6.05 -20.88
CA LEU A 142 13.06 6.85 -21.91
C LEU A 142 11.95 7.71 -21.32
N VAL A 143 11.72 8.87 -21.94
CA VAL A 143 10.61 9.77 -21.62
C VAL A 143 9.63 9.75 -22.77
N ARG A 144 8.35 9.64 -22.43
CA ARG A 144 7.25 9.76 -23.39
C ARG A 144 6.68 11.18 -23.30
N GLN A 145 6.97 12.01 -24.29
CA GLN A 145 6.39 13.35 -24.38
C GLN A 145 5.13 13.29 -25.25
N ASN A 146 3.97 13.65 -24.68
CA ASN A 146 2.73 13.97 -25.42
C ASN A 146 2.29 12.98 -26.52
N GLY A 147 2.38 11.67 -26.27
CA GLY A 147 1.92 10.63 -27.21
C GLY A 147 2.86 10.36 -28.39
N TRP A 148 4.04 10.99 -28.42
CA TRP A 148 5.10 10.67 -29.37
C TRP A 148 5.90 9.43 -28.94
N GLU A 149 6.71 8.90 -29.86
CA GLU A 149 7.62 7.78 -29.60
C GLU A 149 8.54 8.10 -28.40
N ALA A 150 8.70 7.13 -27.50
CA ALA A 150 9.54 7.28 -26.33
C ALA A 150 11.01 7.50 -26.73
N GLN A 151 11.64 8.55 -26.19
CA GLN A 151 13.03 8.88 -26.48
C GLN A 151 13.91 8.74 -25.24
N PRO A 152 15.17 8.29 -25.38
CA PRO A 152 16.10 8.25 -24.25
C PRO A 152 16.22 9.60 -23.56
N VAL A 153 16.30 9.59 -22.22
CA VAL A 153 16.56 10.81 -21.44
C VAL A 153 17.81 11.52 -21.97
N ARG A 154 17.74 12.85 -22.10
CA ARG A 154 18.84 13.65 -22.67
C ARG A 154 20.14 13.55 -21.86
N TRP A 155 20.04 13.40 -20.54
CA TRP A 155 21.17 13.35 -19.61
C TRP A 155 21.09 12.10 -18.71
N PRO A 156 21.35 10.89 -19.24
CA PRO A 156 21.18 9.64 -18.48
C PRO A 156 22.01 9.56 -17.20
N GLN A 157 23.14 10.28 -17.14
CA GLN A 157 24.00 10.31 -15.96
C GLN A 157 23.33 11.02 -14.76
N LEU A 158 22.37 11.91 -15.00
CA LEU A 158 21.62 12.64 -13.96
C LEU A 158 20.39 11.86 -13.48
N VAL A 159 19.99 10.85 -14.24
CA VAL A 159 18.87 9.96 -13.89
C VAL A 159 19.42 8.68 -13.27
N PHE A 160 18.72 8.14 -12.29
CA PHE A 160 19.04 6.85 -11.69
C PHE A 160 17.76 6.07 -11.45
N PHE A 161 17.92 4.75 -11.45
CA PHE A 161 16.83 3.80 -11.42
C PHE A 161 17.25 2.59 -10.58
N SER A 162 16.29 2.05 -9.83
CA SER A 162 16.41 0.82 -9.08
C SER A 162 15.21 -0.08 -9.36
N ALA A 163 15.47 -1.38 -9.41
CA ALA A 163 14.47 -2.43 -9.53
C ALA A 163 14.48 -3.28 -8.25
N LEU A 164 13.31 -3.52 -7.68
CA LEU A 164 13.09 -4.46 -6.60
C LEU A 164 12.93 -5.87 -7.16
N ASP A 165 13.80 -6.81 -6.81
CA ASP A 165 13.70 -8.22 -7.22
C ASP A 165 13.33 -8.46 -8.71
N PRO A 166 14.07 -7.87 -9.67
CA PRO A 166 13.80 -8.08 -11.09
C PRO A 166 13.93 -9.55 -11.45
N ALA A 167 12.98 -10.06 -12.24
CA ALA A 167 13.04 -11.44 -12.71
C ALA A 167 14.24 -11.63 -13.67
N PRO A 168 14.78 -12.85 -13.80
CA PRO A 168 15.88 -13.12 -14.71
C PRO A 168 15.58 -12.63 -16.15
N GLY A 169 16.40 -11.71 -16.65
CA GLY A 169 16.27 -11.13 -17.99
C GLY A 169 15.31 -9.93 -18.09
N GLN A 170 14.60 -9.58 -17.02
CA GLN A 170 13.79 -8.38 -16.94
C GLN A 170 14.60 -7.21 -16.37
N VAL A 171 14.32 -6.00 -16.87
CA VAL A 171 14.97 -4.80 -16.33
C VAL A 171 14.19 -4.26 -15.15
N LYS A 172 12.86 -4.40 -15.19
CA LYS A 172 11.98 -3.90 -14.14
C LYS A 172 11.94 -4.79 -12.93
N GLY A 173 11.76 -4.13 -11.79
CA GLY A 173 11.47 -4.82 -10.56
C GLY A 173 10.00 -5.15 -10.42
N ARG A 174 9.72 -6.02 -9.45
CA ARG A 174 8.42 -6.54 -9.08
C ARG A 174 7.91 -5.81 -7.84
N SER A 175 6.65 -5.39 -7.88
CA SER A 175 6.03 -4.70 -6.75
C SER A 175 5.93 -5.62 -5.54
N LEU A 176 6.14 -5.07 -4.34
CA LEU A 176 5.82 -5.79 -3.10
C LEU A 176 4.32 -6.12 -3.01
N LEU A 177 3.48 -5.34 -3.70
CA LEU A 177 2.04 -5.51 -3.75
C LEU A 177 1.57 -6.53 -4.81
N GLU A 178 2.49 -7.09 -5.59
CA GLU A 178 2.14 -8.13 -6.57
C GLU A 178 1.43 -9.31 -5.87
N GLY A 179 0.32 -9.78 -6.45
CA GLY A 179 -0.52 -10.84 -5.89
C GLY A 179 -1.58 -10.36 -4.87
N LEU A 180 -1.36 -9.22 -4.21
CA LEU A 180 -2.36 -8.65 -3.29
C LEU A 180 -3.68 -8.21 -3.96
N PRO A 181 -3.75 -7.79 -5.23
CA PRO A 181 -5.03 -7.44 -5.87
C PRO A 181 -6.08 -8.55 -5.79
N PHE A 182 -5.66 -9.82 -5.90
CA PHE A 182 -6.57 -10.96 -5.78
C PHE A 182 -7.16 -11.06 -4.36
N VAL A 183 -6.31 -11.15 -3.34
CA VAL A 183 -6.69 -11.25 -1.92
C VAL A 183 -7.58 -10.07 -1.50
N SER A 184 -7.17 -8.88 -1.92
CA SER A 184 -7.86 -7.62 -1.69
C SER A 184 -9.24 -7.57 -2.31
N SER A 185 -9.42 -8.12 -3.52
CA SER A 185 -10.72 -8.19 -4.17
C SER A 185 -11.72 -9.05 -3.40
N VAL A 186 -11.25 -10.12 -2.74
CA VAL A 186 -12.08 -10.98 -1.88
C VAL A 186 -12.47 -10.22 -0.61
N LEU A 187 -11.52 -9.56 0.05
CA LEU A 187 -11.76 -8.76 1.24
C LEU A 187 -12.79 -7.64 0.99
N VAL A 188 -12.63 -6.89 -0.10
CA VAL A 188 -13.57 -5.83 -0.51
C VAL A 188 -14.96 -6.39 -0.80
N LYS A 189 -15.07 -7.57 -1.43
CA LYS A 189 -16.37 -8.24 -1.64
C LYS A 189 -17.05 -8.61 -0.31
N ILE A 190 -16.29 -9.09 0.66
CA ILE A 190 -16.81 -9.42 2.00
C ILE A 190 -17.36 -8.15 2.67
N TYR A 191 -16.57 -7.07 2.75
CA TYR A 191 -17.01 -5.83 3.36
C TYR A 191 -18.24 -5.22 2.68
N ARG A 192 -18.29 -5.23 1.34
CA ARG A 192 -19.46 -4.77 0.59
C ARG A 192 -20.71 -5.60 0.90
N SER A 193 -20.55 -6.92 0.98
CA SER A 193 -21.65 -7.84 1.31
C SER A 193 -22.13 -7.64 2.76
N MET A 194 -21.21 -7.40 3.70
CA MET A 194 -21.54 -7.03 5.07
C MET A 194 -22.35 -5.73 5.09
N GLY A 195 -21.88 -4.67 4.43
CA GLY A 195 -22.59 -3.38 4.37
C GLY A 195 -24.01 -3.53 3.84
N GLN A 196 -24.19 -4.26 2.73
CA GLN A 196 -25.53 -4.55 2.17
C GLN A 196 -26.42 -5.34 3.14
N ASN A 197 -25.85 -6.29 3.88
CA ASN A 197 -26.59 -7.06 4.88
C ASN A 197 -26.96 -6.20 6.11
N PHE A 198 -26.09 -5.28 6.54
CA PHE A 198 -26.39 -4.31 7.59
C PHE A 198 -27.52 -3.35 7.18
N GLU A 199 -27.48 -2.82 5.96
CA GLU A 199 -28.56 -1.99 5.42
C GLU A 199 -29.89 -2.75 5.37
N ARG A 200 -29.88 -4.05 5.04
CA ARG A 200 -31.07 -4.91 5.05
C ARG A 200 -31.56 -5.23 6.46
N ALA A 201 -30.67 -5.44 7.42
CA ALA A 201 -31.07 -5.67 8.80
C ALA A 201 -31.76 -4.44 9.40
N GLY A 202 -31.31 -3.23 9.03
CA GLY A 202 -31.98 -1.98 9.40
C GLY A 202 -33.27 -1.70 8.61
N ASN A 203 -33.43 -2.31 7.42
CA ASN A 203 -34.57 -2.09 6.55
C ASN A 203 -35.47 -3.33 6.48
N VAL A 204 -36.38 -3.41 7.46
CA VAL A 204 -37.36 -4.48 7.59
C VAL A 204 -38.24 -4.50 6.33
N ARG A 205 -38.15 -5.60 5.56
CA ARG A 205 -39.04 -5.80 4.41
C ARG A 205 -40.26 -6.57 4.85
N TYR A 206 -41.38 -6.36 4.19
CA TYR A 206 -42.63 -7.04 4.52
C TYR A 206 -43.21 -7.67 3.26
N ALA A 207 -43.63 -8.93 3.37
CA ALA A 207 -44.50 -9.60 2.43
C ALA A 207 -45.94 -9.35 2.88
N VAL A 208 -46.68 -8.63 2.05
CA VAL A 208 -48.12 -8.42 2.26
C VAL A 208 -48.86 -9.41 1.37
N THR A 209 -49.75 -10.21 1.97
CA THR A 209 -50.58 -11.19 1.27
C THR A 209 -52.04 -10.87 1.54
N TYR A 210 -52.78 -10.44 0.51
CA TYR A 210 -54.23 -10.25 0.61
C TYR A 210 -54.95 -11.58 0.32
N ARG A 211 -55.88 -11.96 1.19
CA ARG A 211 -56.72 -13.17 1.07
C ARG A 211 -58.18 -12.74 0.87
N PRO A 212 -58.68 -12.69 -0.38
CA PRO A 212 -60.04 -12.23 -0.64
C PRO A 212 -61.09 -13.23 -0.11
N GLY A 213 -62.17 -12.71 0.46
CA GLY A 213 -63.32 -13.51 0.91
C GLY A 213 -64.21 -13.99 -0.24
N PRO A 214 -65.16 -14.91 0.02
CA PRO A 214 -66.11 -15.39 -0.99
C PRO A 214 -67.01 -14.22 -1.47
N GLY A 215 -66.77 -13.74 -2.69
CA GLY A 215 -67.44 -12.57 -3.29
C GLY A 215 -66.48 -11.44 -3.74
N GLU A 216 -65.24 -11.44 -3.26
CA GLU A 216 -64.24 -10.38 -3.52
C GLU A 216 -63.26 -10.71 -4.67
N ALA A 217 -63.47 -11.83 -5.36
CA ALA A 217 -62.53 -12.35 -6.36
C ALA A 217 -62.40 -11.48 -7.63
N GLY A 218 -63.40 -10.65 -7.95
CA GLY A 218 -63.42 -9.81 -9.16
C GLY A 218 -62.41 -8.65 -9.11
N ASP A 219 -62.26 -8.02 -7.94
CA ASP A 219 -61.41 -6.82 -7.74
C ASP A 219 -60.09 -7.12 -7.02
N ALA A 220 -59.87 -8.37 -6.58
CA ALA A 220 -58.73 -8.76 -5.78
C ALA A 220 -57.36 -8.40 -6.39
N ARG A 221 -57.25 -8.40 -7.72
CA ARG A 221 -56.00 -8.04 -8.42
C ARG A 221 -55.71 -6.54 -8.39
N GLN A 222 -56.76 -5.71 -8.49
CA GLN A 222 -56.63 -4.26 -8.43
C GLN A 222 -56.31 -3.81 -7.00
N ILE A 223 -57.01 -4.38 -6.02
CA ILE A 223 -56.80 -4.17 -4.59
C ILE A 223 -55.37 -4.58 -4.17
N ALA A 224 -54.87 -5.74 -4.65
CA ALA A 224 -53.50 -6.17 -4.40
C ALA A 224 -52.46 -5.23 -5.03
N LYS A 225 -52.74 -4.67 -6.21
CA LYS A 225 -51.85 -3.72 -6.89
C LYS A 225 -51.80 -2.38 -6.15
N GLU A 226 -52.94 -1.82 -5.75
CA GLU A 226 -52.99 -0.58 -4.95
C GLU A 226 -52.28 -0.74 -3.60
N MET A 227 -52.47 -1.88 -2.92
CA MET A 227 -51.72 -2.19 -1.71
C MET A 227 -50.22 -2.26 -1.96
N ALA A 228 -49.77 -2.90 -3.03
CA ALA A 228 -48.35 -2.97 -3.37
C ALA A 228 -47.74 -1.59 -3.69
N ASP A 229 -48.48 -0.74 -4.41
CA ASP A 229 -48.04 0.61 -4.79
C ASP A 229 -47.96 1.52 -3.55
N GLN A 230 -48.99 1.52 -2.68
CA GLN A 230 -48.97 2.26 -1.41
C GLN A 230 -47.87 1.77 -0.47
N TRP A 231 -47.66 0.46 -0.39
CA TRP A 231 -46.60 -0.14 0.41
C TRP A 231 -45.22 0.25 -0.11
N SER A 232 -45.02 0.23 -1.44
CA SER A 232 -43.77 0.66 -2.06
C SER A 232 -43.45 2.12 -1.75
N GLN A 233 -44.46 2.99 -1.82
CA GLN A 233 -44.33 4.41 -1.48
C GLN A 233 -44.03 4.65 0.01
N ALA A 234 -44.68 3.91 0.92
CA ALA A 234 -44.38 4.00 2.35
C ALA A 234 -42.94 3.53 2.66
N MET A 235 -42.48 2.47 1.99
CA MET A 235 -41.11 1.96 2.12
C MET A 235 -40.06 2.89 1.49
N SER A 236 -40.38 3.61 0.41
CA SER A 236 -39.47 4.63 -0.16
C SER A 236 -39.32 5.82 0.77
N ASP A 237 -40.42 6.30 1.36
CA ASP A 237 -40.41 7.48 2.22
C ASP A 237 -39.71 7.22 3.56
N THR A 238 -39.71 5.96 4.02
CA THR A 238 -38.93 5.51 5.19
C THR A 238 -37.41 5.66 4.97
N ARG A 239 -36.92 5.57 3.72
CA ARG A 239 -35.50 5.81 3.41
C ARG A 239 -35.07 7.26 3.68
N ASP A 240 -36.00 8.21 3.61
CA ASP A 240 -35.78 9.62 3.90
C ASP A 240 -36.06 9.98 5.37
N GLY A 241 -36.20 8.97 6.25
CA GLY A 241 -36.44 9.14 7.69
C GLY A 241 -37.88 9.54 8.05
N ARG A 242 -38.83 9.45 7.11
CA ARG A 242 -40.24 9.73 7.38
C ARG A 242 -40.97 8.43 7.76
N VAL A 243 -41.51 8.39 8.98
CA VAL A 243 -42.37 7.29 9.44
C VAL A 243 -43.78 7.49 8.86
N LYS A 244 -44.30 6.46 8.19
CA LYS A 244 -45.69 6.42 7.72
C LYS A 244 -46.39 5.20 8.29
N ASP A 245 -47.55 5.42 8.90
CA ASP A 245 -48.41 4.34 9.37
C ASP A 245 -49.28 3.82 8.23
N PHE A 246 -49.41 2.50 8.14
CA PHE A 246 -50.26 1.82 7.18
C PHE A 246 -51.38 1.08 7.90
N VAL A 247 -52.63 1.33 7.48
CA VAL A 247 -53.82 0.66 8.01
C VAL A 247 -54.53 -0.01 6.83
N ALA A 248 -54.61 -1.35 6.85
CA ALA A 248 -55.38 -2.11 5.88
C ALA A 248 -56.68 -2.64 6.49
N VAL A 249 -57.72 -2.73 5.67
CA VAL A 249 -59.03 -3.32 6.00
C VAL A 249 -59.22 -4.58 5.15
N GLY A 250 -59.48 -5.73 5.79
CA GLY A 250 -59.63 -7.05 5.13
C GLY A 250 -58.71 -8.14 5.71
N ASP A 251 -58.77 -9.37 5.18
CA ASP A 251 -57.87 -10.46 5.56
C ASP A 251 -56.49 -10.28 4.89
N VAL A 252 -55.62 -9.53 5.56
CA VAL A 252 -54.26 -9.22 5.11
C VAL A 252 -53.24 -9.86 6.04
N GLY A 253 -52.45 -10.79 5.49
CA GLY A 253 -51.30 -11.37 6.17
C GLY A 253 -50.05 -10.54 5.92
N ILE A 254 -49.44 -10.00 6.98
CA ILE A 254 -48.15 -9.31 6.91
C ILE A 254 -47.08 -10.24 7.49
N ARG A 255 -46.05 -10.55 6.70
CA ARG A 255 -44.88 -11.31 7.14
C ARG A 255 -43.63 -10.48 6.97
N VAL A 256 -42.79 -10.43 7.99
CA VAL A 256 -41.49 -9.77 7.91
C VAL A 256 -40.52 -10.64 7.11
N ILE A 257 -40.00 -10.12 6.00
CA ILE A 257 -38.94 -10.74 5.22
C ILE A 257 -37.60 -10.21 5.74
N GLY A 258 -36.74 -11.13 6.19
CA GLY A 258 -35.37 -10.81 6.59
C GLY A 258 -35.14 -10.60 8.09
N ALA A 259 -36.19 -10.63 8.93
CA ALA A 259 -36.04 -10.60 10.40
C ALA A 259 -35.19 -11.75 10.95
N GLU A 260 -35.12 -12.87 10.23
CA GLU A 260 -34.35 -14.06 10.61
C GLU A 260 -33.00 -14.15 9.90
N SER A 261 -32.60 -13.13 9.12
CA SER A 261 -31.35 -13.16 8.36
C SER A 261 -30.15 -13.05 9.32
N ARG A 262 -29.67 -14.19 9.83
CA ARG A 262 -28.41 -14.26 10.56
C ARG A 262 -27.30 -13.78 9.63
N MET A 263 -26.60 -12.72 10.03
CA MET A 263 -25.43 -12.28 9.30
C MET A 263 -24.41 -13.42 9.28
N PRO A 264 -23.85 -13.79 8.12
CA PRO A 264 -22.80 -14.79 8.07
C PRO A 264 -21.61 -14.30 8.89
N ASP A 265 -20.99 -15.18 9.66
CA ASP A 265 -19.77 -14.86 10.38
C ASP A 265 -18.64 -14.62 9.38
N THR A 266 -18.17 -13.38 9.33
CA THR A 266 -17.09 -12.94 8.44
C THR A 266 -15.75 -12.85 9.14
N GLN A 267 -15.65 -13.15 10.45
CA GLN A 267 -14.41 -13.00 11.21
C GLN A 267 -13.29 -13.86 10.62
N ILE A 268 -13.55 -15.14 10.37
CA ILE A 268 -12.57 -16.09 9.82
C ILE A 268 -12.08 -15.67 8.43
N PRO A 269 -12.94 -15.44 7.42
CA PRO A 269 -12.47 -15.09 6.08
C PRO A 269 -11.79 -13.71 6.05
N VAL A 270 -12.27 -12.71 6.80
CA VAL A 270 -11.60 -11.40 6.90
C VAL A 270 -10.20 -11.56 7.51
N ARG A 271 -10.09 -12.33 8.59
CA ARG A 271 -8.82 -12.63 9.23
C ARG A 271 -7.84 -13.30 8.29
N GLN A 272 -8.25 -14.33 7.55
CA GLN A 272 -7.40 -15.02 6.57
C GLN A 272 -6.87 -14.06 5.50
N MET A 273 -7.72 -13.16 4.98
CA MET A 273 -7.27 -12.18 3.98
C MET A 273 -6.28 -11.17 4.59
N LEU A 274 -6.49 -10.74 5.84
CA LEU A 274 -5.55 -9.86 6.53
C LEU A 274 -4.23 -10.56 6.84
N GLU A 275 -4.26 -11.83 7.24
CA GLU A 275 -3.06 -12.64 7.49
C GLU A 275 -2.23 -12.82 6.22
N GLU A 276 -2.85 -13.10 5.06
CA GLU A 276 -2.17 -13.15 3.76
C GLU A 276 -1.54 -11.81 3.36
N ILE A 277 -2.27 -10.70 3.55
CA ILE A 277 -1.75 -9.36 3.28
C ILE A 277 -0.52 -9.08 4.15
N VAL A 278 -0.61 -9.34 5.45
CA VAL A 278 0.47 -9.09 6.41
C VAL A 278 1.68 -9.98 6.12
N ALA A 279 1.45 -11.25 5.82
CA ALA A 279 2.49 -12.20 5.46
C ALA A 279 3.25 -11.77 4.19
N LYS A 280 2.52 -11.35 3.14
CA LYS A 280 3.13 -10.88 1.88
C LYS A 280 3.96 -9.60 2.07
N LEU A 281 3.55 -8.71 2.97
CA LEU A 281 4.25 -7.45 3.25
C LEU A 281 5.44 -7.62 4.21
N GLY A 282 5.63 -8.80 4.79
CA GLY A 282 6.74 -9.08 5.70
C GLY A 282 6.71 -8.28 7.00
N ILE A 283 5.57 -7.67 7.34
CA ILE A 283 5.45 -6.81 8.53
C ILE A 283 4.87 -7.59 9.71
N PRO A 284 5.44 -7.49 10.91
CA PRO A 284 4.84 -8.05 12.11
C PRO A 284 3.43 -7.48 12.38
N PRO A 285 2.41 -8.33 12.65
CA PRO A 285 1.02 -7.89 12.82
C PRO A 285 0.81 -6.83 13.92
N PHE A 286 1.61 -6.88 14.99
CA PHE A 286 1.48 -5.96 16.13
C PHE A 286 1.77 -4.51 15.75
N LEU A 287 2.62 -4.26 14.74
CA LEU A 287 2.88 -2.92 14.23
C LEU A 287 1.65 -2.29 13.57
N LEU A 288 0.71 -3.13 13.15
CA LEU A 288 -0.57 -2.75 12.56
C LEU A 288 -1.72 -2.77 13.57
N GLY A 289 -1.43 -3.02 14.86
CA GLY A 289 -2.44 -3.16 15.91
C GLY A 289 -3.26 -4.45 15.82
N LEU A 290 -2.78 -5.46 15.08
CA LEU A 290 -3.47 -6.73 14.91
C LEU A 290 -2.94 -7.78 15.90
N ASN A 291 -3.85 -8.43 16.64
CA ASN A 291 -3.53 -9.44 17.64
C ASN A 291 -4.23 -10.77 17.30
N TRP A 292 -3.48 -11.74 16.78
CA TRP A 292 -4.06 -12.96 16.18
C TRP A 292 -3.98 -14.22 17.09
N SER A 293 -3.03 -14.31 18.02
CA SER A 293 -2.98 -15.34 19.07
C SER A 293 -1.96 -14.94 20.15
N THR A 294 -1.51 -15.84 21.03
CA THR A 294 -0.52 -15.54 22.09
C THR A 294 0.88 -15.29 21.49
N THR A 295 1.11 -14.06 21.00
CA THR A 295 2.21 -13.64 20.09
C THR A 295 3.60 -13.44 20.73
N GLU A 296 3.79 -13.75 22.01
CA GLU A 296 4.93 -13.18 22.77
C GLU A 296 6.31 -13.71 22.32
N ARG A 297 6.46 -15.01 22.01
CA ARG A 297 7.73 -15.57 21.52
C ARG A 297 7.96 -15.42 20.01
N MET A 298 6.89 -15.31 19.23
CA MET A 298 6.96 -15.16 17.78
C MET A 298 7.33 -13.72 17.38
N SER A 299 6.96 -12.73 18.19
CA SER A 299 7.21 -11.30 17.91
C SER A 299 8.70 -10.93 17.84
N ARG A 300 9.56 -11.52 18.68
CA ARG A 300 11.02 -11.26 18.66
C ARG A 300 11.69 -11.79 17.40
N GLN A 301 11.40 -13.04 17.03
CA GLN A 301 11.94 -13.63 15.80
C GLN A 301 11.44 -12.90 14.54
N GLN A 302 10.18 -12.47 14.52
CA GLN A 302 9.65 -11.66 13.42
C GLN A 302 10.33 -10.29 13.30
N ALA A 303 10.75 -9.67 14.42
CA ALA A 303 11.53 -8.44 14.41
C ALA A 303 12.93 -8.65 13.79
N ASP A 304 13.58 -9.79 14.08
CA ASP A 304 14.87 -10.14 13.47
C ASP A 304 14.74 -10.33 11.95
N PHE A 305 13.71 -11.03 11.47
CA PHE A 305 13.44 -11.18 10.03
C PHE A 305 13.20 -9.83 9.36
N LEU A 306 12.39 -8.97 9.98
CA LEU A 306 12.13 -7.63 9.44
C LEU A 306 13.42 -6.81 9.35
N THR A 307 14.31 -6.91 10.33
CA THR A 307 15.61 -6.22 10.31
C THR A 307 16.43 -6.63 9.07
N SER A 308 16.49 -7.92 8.75
CA SER A 308 17.18 -8.41 7.55
C SER A 308 16.56 -7.87 6.25
N GLU A 309 15.23 -7.79 6.17
CA GLU A 309 14.53 -7.23 5.01
C GLU A 309 14.83 -5.74 4.85
N LEU A 310 14.81 -4.97 5.95
CA LEU A 310 15.15 -3.55 5.95
C LEU A 310 16.59 -3.32 5.48
N ASP A 311 17.52 -4.16 5.93
CA ASP A 311 18.91 -4.12 5.44
C ASP A 311 19.02 -4.43 3.94
N SER A 312 18.13 -5.25 3.40
CA SER A 312 18.03 -5.49 1.95
C SER A 312 17.64 -4.22 1.20
N TYR A 313 16.62 -3.50 1.68
CA TYR A 313 16.21 -2.22 1.09
C TYR A 313 17.31 -1.16 1.20
N ARG A 314 18.01 -1.09 2.34
CA ARG A 314 19.17 -0.20 2.53
C ARG A 314 20.26 -0.46 1.48
N ARG A 315 20.61 -1.74 1.25
CA ARG A 315 21.59 -2.14 0.22
C ARG A 315 21.16 -1.74 -1.19
N LEU A 316 19.87 -1.79 -1.50
CA LEU A 316 19.34 -1.39 -2.81
C LEU A 316 19.36 0.13 -3.03
N MET A 317 19.22 0.89 -1.95
CA MET A 317 19.22 2.35 -1.94
C MET A 317 20.61 2.99 -1.87
N GLU A 318 21.57 2.32 -1.25
CA GLU A 318 22.92 2.86 -1.02
C GLU A 318 23.64 3.31 -2.31
N PRO A 319 23.57 2.59 -3.45
CA PRO A 319 24.17 3.04 -4.70
C PRO A 319 23.59 4.38 -5.20
N VAL A 320 22.29 4.60 -4.97
CA VAL A 320 21.60 5.84 -5.34
C VAL A 320 22.11 7.00 -4.49
N LEU A 321 22.15 6.81 -3.17
CA LEU A 321 22.71 7.77 -2.22
C LEU A 321 24.15 8.16 -2.59
N ARG A 322 25.01 7.14 -2.79
CA ARG A 322 26.41 7.35 -3.19
C ARG A 322 26.52 8.12 -4.49
N LYS A 323 25.67 7.82 -5.49
CA LYS A 323 25.67 8.51 -6.79
C LYS A 323 25.30 9.99 -6.63
N ILE A 324 24.27 10.31 -5.86
CA ILE A 324 23.81 11.68 -5.62
C ILE A 324 24.92 12.48 -4.92
N CYS A 325 25.40 11.99 -3.79
CA CYS A 325 26.42 12.64 -2.98
C CYS A 325 27.73 12.84 -3.77
N ARG A 326 28.19 11.80 -4.48
CA ARG A 326 29.40 11.87 -5.31
C ARG A 326 29.26 12.87 -6.44
N THR A 327 28.09 12.94 -7.07
CA THR A 327 27.85 13.90 -8.15
C THR A 327 27.90 15.32 -7.61
N HIS A 328 27.26 15.59 -6.47
CA HIS A 328 27.30 16.90 -5.83
C HIS A 328 28.73 17.33 -5.46
N LEU A 329 29.47 16.48 -4.74
CA LEU A 329 30.84 16.78 -4.32
C LEU A 329 31.78 17.02 -5.51
N ARG A 330 31.70 16.18 -6.56
CA ARG A 330 32.51 16.38 -7.78
C ARG A 330 32.26 17.70 -8.48
N LEU A 331 31.01 18.16 -8.49
CA LEU A 331 30.67 19.47 -9.08
C LEU A 331 31.22 20.64 -8.24
N LYS A 332 31.42 20.42 -6.94
CA LYS A 332 32.07 21.36 -6.01
C LYS A 332 33.61 21.30 -6.04
N GLY A 333 34.18 20.36 -6.80
CA GLY A 333 35.63 20.18 -6.93
C GLY A 333 36.25 19.24 -5.88
N PHE A 334 35.41 18.50 -5.15
CA PHE A 334 35.80 17.50 -4.17
C PHE A 334 35.82 16.09 -4.79
N ASP A 335 36.68 15.21 -4.30
CA ASP A 335 36.83 13.85 -4.80
C ASP A 335 36.94 12.76 -3.73
N GLY A 336 36.81 13.14 -2.45
CA GLY A 336 36.89 12.21 -1.33
C GLY A 336 35.88 11.06 -1.36
N GLU A 337 36.23 10.01 -0.62
CA GLU A 337 35.38 8.84 -0.46
C GLU A 337 34.24 9.12 0.52
N ILE A 338 33.04 8.71 0.13
CA ILE A 338 31.82 8.87 0.92
C ILE A 338 31.59 7.58 1.69
N GLN A 339 31.41 7.67 2.99
CA GLN A 339 30.94 6.57 3.83
C GLN A 339 29.49 6.83 4.23
N ILE A 340 28.68 5.77 4.22
CA ILE A 340 27.27 5.80 4.59
C ILE A 340 27.10 4.82 5.75
N ALA A 341 26.64 5.33 6.88
CA ALA A 341 26.32 4.53 8.05
C ALA A 341 24.80 4.64 8.32
N TRP A 342 24.11 3.50 8.34
CA TRP A 342 22.69 3.46 8.67
C TRP A 342 22.52 3.39 10.19
N ASP A 343 21.56 4.16 10.71
CA ASP A 343 21.23 4.09 12.12
C ASP A 343 20.50 2.78 12.43
N ASN A 344 20.83 2.16 13.56
CA ASN A 344 20.19 0.92 13.97
C ASN A 344 18.79 1.23 14.51
N VAL A 345 17.75 0.67 13.88
CA VAL A 345 16.37 0.82 14.36
C VAL A 345 16.10 -0.39 15.25
N SER A 346 16.19 -0.20 16.57
CA SER A 346 15.85 -1.26 17.52
C SER A 346 14.34 -1.49 17.52
N LEU A 347 13.90 -2.58 16.88
CA LEU A 347 12.50 -3.03 16.94
C LEU A 347 12.13 -3.62 18.31
N GLN A 348 13.12 -3.84 19.18
CA GLN A 348 12.93 -4.50 20.47
C GLN A 348 12.07 -3.66 21.43
N ASP A 349 12.26 -2.34 21.44
CA ASP A 349 11.49 -1.43 22.30
C ASP A 349 10.01 -1.39 21.89
N GLU A 350 9.72 -1.46 20.58
CA GLU A 350 8.36 -1.55 20.05
C GLU A 350 7.69 -2.88 20.39
N VAL A 351 8.44 -3.99 20.34
CA VAL A 351 7.95 -5.32 20.75
C VAL A 351 7.59 -5.33 22.24
N ASP A 352 8.45 -4.77 23.09
CA ASP A 352 8.22 -4.76 24.54
C ASP A 352 7.02 -3.87 24.90
N MET A 353 6.83 -2.72 24.24
CA MET A 353 5.61 -1.90 24.38
C MET A 353 4.35 -2.62 23.90
N ALA A 354 4.42 -3.35 22.78
CA ALA A 354 3.29 -4.11 22.27
C ALA A 354 2.90 -5.26 23.21
N ALA A 355 3.88 -5.93 23.83
CA ALA A 355 3.66 -6.96 24.84
C ALA A 355 2.89 -6.38 26.05
N ALA A 356 3.31 -5.24 26.58
CA ALA A 356 2.62 -4.57 27.68
C ALA A 356 1.15 -4.23 27.35
N ARG A 357 0.87 -3.79 26.11
CA ARG A 357 -0.52 -3.52 25.65
C ARG A 357 -1.36 -4.79 25.60
N LEU A 358 -0.78 -5.89 25.12
CA LEU A 358 -1.47 -7.18 25.05
C LEU A 358 -1.80 -7.71 26.45
N ASP A 359 -0.87 -7.59 27.39
CA ASP A 359 -1.09 -8.02 28.77
C ASP A 359 -2.19 -7.21 29.45
N ASN A 360 -2.22 -5.89 29.23
CA ASN A 360 -3.32 -5.04 29.71
C ASN A 360 -4.67 -5.46 29.11
N ALA A 361 -4.72 -5.77 27.82
CA ALA A 361 -5.95 -6.21 27.16
C ALA A 361 -6.42 -7.59 27.67
N ARG A 362 -5.49 -8.52 27.93
CA ARG A 362 -5.80 -9.82 28.54
C ARG A 362 -6.29 -9.67 29.97
N ALA A 363 -5.67 -8.81 30.76
CA ALA A 363 -6.11 -8.51 32.12
C ALA A 363 -7.56 -8.02 32.12
N ALA A 364 -7.90 -7.05 31.25
CA ALA A 364 -9.26 -6.56 31.09
C ALA A 364 -10.26 -7.66 30.68
N GLN A 365 -9.90 -8.55 29.74
CA GLN A 365 -10.76 -9.67 29.36
C GLN A 365 -10.98 -10.68 30.49
N ILE A 366 -9.96 -10.92 31.33
CA ILE A 366 -10.07 -11.80 32.48
C ILE A 366 -10.98 -11.16 33.54
N GLU A 367 -10.81 -9.88 33.82
CA GLU A 367 -11.68 -9.10 34.71
C GLU A 367 -13.14 -9.13 34.25
N GLU A 368 -13.40 -8.94 32.96
CA GLU A 368 -14.75 -8.97 32.38
C GLU A 368 -15.38 -10.36 32.48
N LYS A 369 -14.60 -11.44 32.27
CA LYS A 369 -15.06 -12.83 32.48
C LYS A 369 -15.33 -13.16 33.94
N LEU A 370 -14.57 -12.60 34.87
CA LEU A 370 -14.78 -12.76 36.32
C LEU A 370 -15.99 -11.94 36.80
N ALA A 371 -16.30 -10.83 36.14
CA ALA A 371 -17.44 -9.98 36.45
C ALA A 371 -18.78 -10.51 35.93
N GLN A 372 -18.80 -11.46 34.99
CA GLN A 372 -20.03 -12.13 34.56
C GLN A 372 -20.46 -13.17 35.62
N PRO A 373 -21.61 -13.00 36.30
CA PRO A 373 -22.04 -13.95 37.32
C PRO A 373 -22.35 -15.30 36.68
N ALA A 374 -21.80 -16.38 37.24
CA ALA A 374 -22.11 -17.74 36.85
C ALA A 374 -23.63 -17.97 36.90
N GLY A 375 -24.25 -18.11 35.72
CA GLY A 375 -25.66 -18.40 35.59
C GLY A 375 -26.05 -19.59 36.47
N GLY A 376 -27.03 -19.35 37.35
CA GLY A 376 -27.50 -20.31 38.33
C GLY A 376 -27.88 -21.63 37.68
N LYS A 377 -27.23 -22.71 38.12
CA LYS A 377 -27.77 -24.06 37.99
C LYS A 377 -28.98 -24.15 38.92
N GLU A 378 -30.18 -24.02 38.37
CA GLU A 378 -31.37 -24.61 38.99
C GLU A 378 -31.10 -26.12 39.15
N ARG A 379 -31.05 -26.57 40.40
CA ARG A 379 -31.07 -27.98 40.78
C ARG A 379 -32.54 -28.45 40.76
N PRO A 380 -32.78 -29.72 40.39
CA PRO A 380 -34.10 -30.22 39.97
C PRO A 380 -35.18 -30.14 41.04
#